data_AF-A0A151UIQ9-F1
#
_entry.id   AF-A0A151UIQ9-F1
#
_cell.length_a   1.000
_cell.length_b   1.000
_cell.length_c   1.000
_cell.angle_alpha   90.00
_cell.angle_beta   90.00
_cell.angle_gamma   90.00
#
_symmetry.space_group_name_H-M   'P 1'
#
loop_
_entity.id
_entity.type
_entity.pdbx_description
1 polymer ?
#
loop_
_entity_poly.entity_id
_entity_poly.type
_entity_poly.pdbx_seq_one_letter_code
_entity_poly.pdbx_strand_id
1 'polypeptide(L)' 'MAKVKSAERTFRLVKLIASHREGMSFSQLQASLAIPCSSAHNLIQEFLDNDYLFYMPDKKYCARKEG' A
#
# COMPACT_ATOMS: atom_id res chain seq x y z
N MET A 1 -1.60 6.22 26.01
CA MET A 1 -1.04 6.72 24.73
C MET A 1 -2.04 6.39 23.62
N ALA A 2 -2.65 7.38 22.98
CA ALA A 2 -3.63 7.12 21.93
C ALA A 2 -2.93 6.47 20.73
N LYS A 3 -3.31 5.24 20.36
CA LYS A 3 -2.80 4.61 19.14
C LYS A 3 -3.36 5.35 17.93
N VAL A 4 -2.47 5.96 17.14
CA VAL A 4 -2.85 6.61 15.90
C VAL A 4 -3.07 5.55 14.84
N LYS A 5 -4.35 5.24 14.56
CA LYS A 5 -4.75 4.16 13.65
C LYS A 5 -4.21 4.33 12.21
N SER A 6 -3.95 5.56 11.76
CA SER A 6 -3.37 5.81 10.43
C SER A 6 -1.93 5.31 10.33
N ALA A 7 -1.08 5.62 11.31
CA ALA A 7 0.31 5.15 11.34
C ALA A 7 0.40 3.62 11.29
N GLU A 8 -0.45 2.92 12.06
CA GLU A 8 -0.49 1.46 12.03
C GLU A 8 -0.87 0.90 10.64
N ARG A 9 -1.82 1.53 9.94
CA ARG A 9 -2.22 1.13 8.58
C ARG A 9 -1.11 1.36 7.57
N THR A 10 -0.41 2.49 7.68
CA THR A 10 0.77 2.82 6.86
C THR A 10 1.84 1.74 7.01
N PHE A 11 2.20 1.36 8.24
CA PHE A 11 3.18 0.30 8.47
C PHE A 11 2.72 -1.08 7.95
N ARG A 12 1.42 -1.40 8.06
CA ARG A 12 0.86 -2.63 7.46
C ARG A 12 1.02 -2.63 5.94
N LEU A 13 0.73 -1.51 5.27
CA LEU A 13 0.91 -1.37 3.82
C LEU A 13 2.38 -1.56 3.43
N VAL A 14 3.30 -0.88 4.11
CA VAL A 14 4.75 -1.00 3.87
C VAL A 14 5.19 -2.46 4.01
N LYS A 15 4.77 -3.14 5.09
CA LYS A 15 5.10 -4.55 5.33
C LYS A 15 4.57 -5.46 4.21
N LEU A 16 3.32 -5.27 3.80
CA LEU A 16 2.70 -6.08 2.75
C LEU A 16 3.47 -5.97 1.43
N ILE A 17 3.80 -4.75 1.01
CA ILE A 17 4.44 -4.52 -0.28
C ILE A 17 5.92 -4.92 -0.24
N ALA A 18 6.61 -4.72 0.90
CA ALA A 18 7.97 -5.21 1.09
C ALA A 18 8.06 -6.74 1.01
N SER A 19 7.02 -7.46 1.48
CA SER A 19 6.94 -8.92 1.38
C SER A 19 6.54 -9.45 -0.01
N HIS A 20 5.94 -8.62 -0.87
CA HIS A 20 5.45 -9.03 -2.20
C HIS A 20 6.12 -8.22 -3.31
N ARG A 21 7.38 -8.55 -3.60
CA ARG A 21 8.20 -7.84 -4.60
C ARG A 21 7.67 -7.94 -6.03
N GLU A 22 6.82 -8.92 -6.32
CA GLU A 22 6.12 -9.09 -7.60
C GLU A 22 4.93 -8.12 -7.78
N GLY A 23 4.64 -7.32 -6.77
CA GLY A 23 3.52 -6.40 -6.72
C GLY A 23 2.22 -7.08 -6.30
N MET A 24 1.26 -6.27 -5.86
CA MET A 24 -0.07 -6.73 -5.43
C MET A 24 -1.15 -5.93 -6.14
N SER A 25 -2.26 -6.57 -6.50
CA SER A 25 -3.42 -5.85 -7.04
C SER A 25 -4.10 -4.99 -5.96
N PHE A 26 -4.93 -4.04 -6.38
CA PHE A 26 -5.74 -3.24 -5.45
C PHE A 26 -6.59 -4.11 -4.52
N SER A 27 -7.25 -5.14 -5.06
CA SER A 27 -8.11 -6.03 -4.28
C SER A 27 -7.32 -6.84 -3.26
N GLN A 28 -6.12 -7.30 -3.60
CA GLN A 28 -5.23 -8.00 -2.66
C GLN A 28 -4.77 -7.08 -1.53
N LEU A 29 -4.39 -5.83 -1.83
CA LEU A 29 -4.03 -4.84 -0.82
C LEU A 29 -5.21 -4.48 0.07
N GLN A 30 -6.37 -4.21 -0.51
CA GLN A 30 -7.58 -3.84 0.22
C GLN A 30 -8.02 -4.97 1.18
N ALA A 31 -8.02 -6.21 0.71
CA ALA A 31 -8.33 -7.37 1.54
C ALA A 31 -7.32 -7.54 2.69
N SER A 32 -6.03 -7.36 2.41
CA SER A 32 -4.95 -7.55 3.40
C SER A 32 -4.91 -6.46 4.47
N LEU A 33 -5.25 -5.22 4.10
CA LEU A 33 -5.28 -4.09 5.05
C LEU A 33 -6.50 -4.13 5.97
N ALA A 34 -7.55 -4.86 5.60
CA ALA A 34 -8.83 -4.95 6.32
C ALA A 34 -9.42 -3.55 6.65
N ILE A 35 -9.40 -2.64 5.66
CA ILE A 35 -9.94 -1.29 5.77
C ILE A 35 -10.98 -1.03 4.66
N PRO A 36 -11.84 0.00 4.82
CA PRO A 36 -12.79 0.41 3.78
C PRO A 36 -12.07 0.71 2.45
N CYS A 37 -12.74 0.39 1.35
CA CYS A 37 -12.21 0.59 -0.01
C CYS A 37 -11.71 2.02 -0.25
N SER A 38 -12.49 3.03 0.15
CA SER A 38 -12.10 4.44 0.03
C SER A 38 -10.86 4.79 0.84
N SER A 39 -10.70 4.23 2.04
CA SER A 39 -9.51 4.42 2.86
C SER A 39 -8.27 3.74 2.26
N ALA A 40 -8.43 2.55 1.68
CA ALA A 40 -7.36 1.87 0.97
C ALA A 40 -6.93 2.66 -0.26
N HIS A 41 -7.90 3.17 -1.03
CA HIS A 41 -7.62 4.01 -2.20
C HIS A 41 -6.82 5.25 -1.82
N ASN A 42 -7.29 6.04 -0.84
CA ASN A 42 -6.58 7.25 -0.43
C ASN A 42 -5.16 6.95 0.08
N LEU A 43 -4.99 5.88 0.86
CA LEU A 43 -3.67 5.49 1.37
C LEU A 43 -2.72 5.07 0.24
N ILE A 44 -3.22 4.30 -0.74
CA ILE A 44 -2.41 3.88 -1.89
C ILE A 44 -2.08 5.07 -2.79
N GLN A 45 -3.03 5.99 -3.02
CA GLN A 45 -2.79 7.23 -3.77
C GLN A 45 -1.71 8.08 -3.09
N GLU A 46 -1.80 8.30 -1.78
CA GLU A 46 -0.78 9.05 -1.04
C GLU A 46 0.62 8.44 -1.21
N PHE A 47 0.72 7.11 -1.25
CA PHE A 47 1.99 6.42 -1.51
C PHE A 47 2.49 6.55 -2.95
N LEU A 48 1.59 6.60 -3.94
CA LEU A 48 1.95 6.84 -5.34
C LEU A 48 2.42 8.28 -5.55
N ASP A 49 1.68 9.25 -4.99
CA ASP A 49 1.98 10.68 -5.10
C ASP A 49 3.31 11.05 -4.46
N ASN A 50 3.77 10.28 -3.48
CA ASN A 50 5.06 10.44 -2.81
C ASN A 50 6.13 9.46 -3.32
N ASP A 51 5.90 8.81 -4.47
CA ASP A 51 6.83 7.88 -5.12
C ASP A 51 7.29 6.69 -4.25
N TYR A 52 6.54 6.34 -3.20
CA TYR A 52 6.81 5.14 -2.39
C TYR A 52 6.36 3.86 -3.10
N LEU A 53 5.38 3.99 -4.01
CA LEU A 53 4.86 2.91 -4.83
C LEU A 53 4.96 3.23 -6.31
N PHE A 54 5.04 2.17 -7.12
CA PHE A 54 4.79 2.23 -8.55
C PHE A 54 3.59 1.36 -8.91
N TYR A 55 2.84 1.82 -9.90
CA TYR A 55 1.79 1.05 -10.53
C TYR A 55 2.31 0.42 -11.83
N MET A 56 2.36 -0.91 -11.86
CA MET A 56 2.84 -1.70 -12.97
C MET A 56 1.76 -1.85 -14.06
N PRO A 57 2.16 -2.10 -15.33
CA PRO A 57 1.22 -2.31 -16.44
C PRO A 57 0.24 -3.47 -16.24
N ASP A 58 0.61 -4.46 -15.42
CA ASP A 58 -0.22 -5.63 -15.06
C ASP A 58 -1.23 -5.33 -13.92
N LYS A 59 -1.43 -4.05 -13.60
CA LYS A 59 -2.35 -3.56 -12.56
C LYS A 59 -1.95 -3.90 -11.13
N LYS A 60 -0.65 -4.05 -10.88
CA LYS A 60 -0.10 -4.29 -9.54
C LYS A 60 0.65 -3.08 -8.99
N TYR A 61 0.60 -2.92 -7.67
CA TYR A 61 1.38 -1.93 -6.93
C TYR A 61 2.60 -2.61 -6.32
N CYS A 62 3.78 -2.04 -6.54
CA CYS A 62 5.05 -2.53 -5.99
C CYS A 62 5.83 -1.40 -5.32
N ALA A 63 6.68 -1.76 -4.36
CA ALA A 63 7.56 -0.78 -3.71
C ALA A 63 8.57 -0.26 -4.74
N ARG A 64 8.85 1.04 -4.68
CA ARG A 64 9.97 1.63 -5.40
C ARG A 64 11.26 0.91 -5.00
N LYS A 65 11.92 0.30 -5.99
CA LYS A 65 13.30 -0.14 -5.82
C LYS A 65 14.16 1.12 -6.02
N GLU A 66 14.82 1.57 -4.95
CA GLU A 66 16.03 2.35 -5.17
C GLU A 66 17.03 1.43 -5.87
N GLY A 67 17.49 1.87 -7.04
CA GLY A 67 18.54 1.21 -7.81
C GLY A 67 19.92 1.54 -7.27
#